data_AF-A0A2H0RZE7-F1
#
_entry.id   AF-A0A2H0RZE7-F1
#
_cell.length_a   1.000
_cell.length_b   1.000
_cell.length_c   1.000
_cell.angle_alpha   90.00
_cell.angle_beta   90.00
_cell.angle_gamma   90.00
#
_symmetry.space_group_name_H-M   'P 1'
#
loop_
_entity.id
_entity.type
_entity.pdbx_description
1 polymer ?
#
loop_
_entity_poly.entity_id
_entity_poly.type
_entity_poly.pdbx_seq_one_letter_code
_entity_poly.pdbx_strand_id
1 'polypeptide(L)'
;MTEENWFFLLSKEGEWLKSILEEAYKIVPKFRAQETFSLIEQGLEDVSFSRPKESLSWGIPVPDDEGQTMYVWCDALTNYISGLGYFTDHEERQWWDDAEVIHVIGKDIARFHALYWPAMLKHAGVRIPDRLLIHGFLTSEGQKMSKSLGNVVVPQEVIEKYGVDP
;
A
#
# COMPACT_ATOMS: atom_id res chain seq x y z
N MET A 1 3.54 -27.36 -4.45
CA MET A 1 4.59 -26.74 -5.27
C MET A 1 5.29 -25.73 -4.38
N THR A 2 6.61 -25.78 -4.31
CA THR A 2 7.44 -24.88 -3.48
C THR A 2 8.27 -24.01 -4.41
N GLU A 3 8.29 -22.71 -4.17
CA GLU A 3 9.06 -21.74 -4.95
C GLU A 3 10.10 -21.07 -4.04
N GLU A 4 11.27 -20.77 -4.59
CA GLU A 4 12.32 -20.02 -3.92
C GLU A 4 12.13 -18.53 -4.20
N ASN A 5 12.00 -17.73 -3.14
CA ASN A 5 11.70 -16.31 -3.21
C ASN A 5 12.58 -15.52 -2.23
N TRP A 6 12.82 -14.25 -2.52
CA TRP A 6 13.30 -13.27 -1.55
C TRP A 6 12.19 -12.86 -0.60
N PHE A 7 12.54 -12.63 0.66
CA PHE A 7 11.61 -12.26 1.73
C PHE A 7 12.00 -10.96 2.40
N PHE A 8 11.01 -10.12 2.67
CA PHE A 8 11.09 -8.98 3.56
C PHE A 8 10.72 -9.42 4.98
N LEU A 9 11.59 -9.13 5.93
CA LEU A 9 11.50 -9.61 7.31
C LEU A 9 10.50 -8.80 8.16
N LEU A 10 9.27 -8.67 7.69
CA LEU A 10 8.20 -7.91 8.35
C LEU A 10 7.92 -8.45 9.76
N SER A 11 8.13 -9.75 10.01
CA SER A 11 7.95 -10.36 11.33
C SER A 11 8.72 -9.65 12.45
N LYS A 12 9.84 -8.99 12.11
CA LYS A 12 10.69 -8.27 13.06
C LYS A 12 10.24 -6.84 13.34
N GLU A 13 9.25 -6.33 12.61
CA GLU A 13 8.87 -4.91 12.65
C GLU A 13 7.66 -4.63 13.57
N GLY A 14 7.07 -5.67 14.17
CA GLY A 14 5.81 -5.55 14.92
C GLY A 14 5.82 -4.49 16.04
N GLU A 15 6.85 -4.48 16.90
CA GLU A 15 6.96 -3.50 17.99
C GLU A 15 7.13 -2.07 17.47
N TRP A 16 7.98 -1.89 16.46
CA TRP A 16 8.20 -0.58 15.84
C TRP A 16 6.95 -0.06 15.14
N LEU A 17 6.25 -0.93 14.40
CA LEU A 17 4.97 -0.59 13.76
C LEU A 17 3.91 -0.21 14.79
N LYS A 18 3.87 -0.88 15.95
CA LYS A 18 2.94 -0.50 17.02
C LYS A 18 3.22 0.92 17.52
N SER A 19 4.48 1.23 17.85
CA SER A 19 4.88 2.56 18.33
C SER A 19 4.58 3.66 17.31
N ILE A 20 4.96 3.50 16.05
CA ILE A 20 4.73 4.55 15.03
C ILE A 20 3.25 4.78 14.75
N LEU A 21 2.39 3.75 14.81
CA LEU A 21 0.94 3.90 14.63
C LEU A 21 0.27 4.61 15.82
N GLU A 22 0.84 4.49 17.03
CA GLU A 22 0.37 5.22 18.21
C GLU A 22 0.83 6.68 18.19
N GLU A 23 2.06 6.93 17.74
CA GLU A 23 2.74 8.22 17.90
C GLU A 23 2.59 9.14 16.69
N ALA A 24 2.93 8.65 15.49
CA ALA A 24 3.15 9.50 14.32
C ALA A 24 2.18 9.21 13.15
N TYR A 25 2.01 7.95 12.76
CA TYR A 25 1.27 7.56 11.56
C TYR A 25 -0.20 7.25 11.87
N LYS A 26 -1.08 8.24 11.66
CA LYS A 26 -2.48 8.14 12.08
C LYS A 26 -3.35 7.44 11.04
N ILE A 27 -3.91 6.29 11.41
CA ILE A 27 -4.93 5.60 10.62
C ILE A 27 -6.32 6.14 10.96
N VAL A 28 -7.07 6.53 9.93
CA VAL A 28 -8.43 7.06 10.03
C VAL A 28 -9.36 6.24 9.13
N PRO A 29 -10.54 5.82 9.61
CA PRO A 29 -11.10 6.03 10.95
C PRO A 29 -10.47 5.14 12.04
N LYS A 30 -10.65 5.52 13.32
CA LYS A 30 -10.02 4.87 14.48
C LYS A 30 -10.24 3.36 14.57
N PHE A 31 -11.39 2.84 14.13
CA PHE A 31 -11.63 1.39 14.15
C PHE A 31 -10.70 0.63 13.19
N ARG A 32 -10.23 1.26 12.11
CA ARG A 32 -9.24 0.68 11.20
C ARG A 32 -7.87 0.59 11.85
N ALA A 33 -7.49 1.59 12.64
CA ALA A 33 -6.28 1.53 13.45
C ALA A 33 -6.33 0.32 14.39
N GLN A 34 -7.47 0.08 15.04
CA GLN A 34 -7.67 -1.08 15.91
C GLN A 34 -7.55 -2.42 15.15
N GLU A 35 -8.15 -2.53 13.95
CA GLU A 35 -7.95 -3.70 13.08
C GLU A 35 -6.45 -3.93 12.78
N THR A 36 -5.70 -2.88 12.48
CA THR A 36 -4.25 -2.95 12.25
C THR A 36 -3.48 -3.39 13.50
N PHE A 37 -3.80 -2.84 14.68
CA PHE A 37 -3.16 -3.28 15.94
C PHE A 37 -3.43 -4.76 16.23
N SER A 38 -4.67 -5.23 16.06
CA SER A 38 -4.99 -6.64 16.24
C SER A 38 -4.23 -7.55 15.29
N LEU A 39 -3.94 -7.11 14.06
CA LEU A 39 -3.10 -7.87 13.12
C LEU A 39 -1.64 -7.96 13.59
N ILE A 40 -1.09 -6.88 14.14
CA ILE A 40 0.26 -6.87 14.70
C ILE A 40 0.35 -7.82 15.90
N GLU A 41 -0.66 -7.79 16.78
CA GLU A 41 -0.71 -8.62 17.99
C GLU A 41 -0.88 -10.12 17.71
N GLN A 42 -1.47 -10.48 16.57
CA GLN A 42 -1.54 -11.87 16.11
C GLN A 42 -0.18 -12.42 15.64
N GLY A 43 0.82 -11.56 15.47
CA GLY A 43 2.12 -11.89 14.91
C GLY A 43 2.17 -11.61 13.41
N LEU A 44 3.25 -10.94 12.99
CA LEU A 44 3.52 -10.67 11.58
C LEU A 44 4.39 -11.79 11.00
N GLU A 45 4.12 -12.16 9.75
CA GLU A 45 4.93 -13.11 8.99
C GLU A 45 5.83 -12.36 8.00
N ASP A 46 6.93 -13.00 7.61
CA ASP A 46 7.77 -12.49 6.54
C ASP A 46 7.03 -12.52 5.21
N VAL A 47 7.24 -11.48 4.41
CA VAL A 47 6.49 -11.27 3.17
C VAL A 47 7.40 -11.57 2.00
N SER A 48 6.95 -12.43 1.11
CA SER A 48 7.69 -12.71 -0.12
C SER A 48 7.68 -11.48 -1.04
N PHE A 49 8.87 -10.98 -1.36
CA PHE A 49 9.13 -9.77 -2.15
C PHE A 49 9.58 -10.07 -3.59
N SER A 50 9.76 -11.33 -3.95
CA SER A 50 10.03 -11.73 -5.33
C SER A 50 9.25 -12.97 -5.72
N ARG A 51 9.25 -13.26 -7.02
CA ARG A 51 8.86 -14.55 -7.59
C ARG A 51 9.88 -14.97 -8.63
N PRO A 52 10.07 -16.27 -8.88
CA PRO A 52 10.85 -16.74 -10.01
C PRO A 52 10.33 -16.12 -11.31
N LYS A 53 11.23 -15.75 -12.20
CA LYS A 53 10.90 -15.13 -13.50
C LYS A 53 10.01 -16.01 -14.38
N GLU A 54 10.06 -17.32 -14.17
CA GLU A 54 9.18 -18.30 -14.82
C GLU A 54 7.71 -18.13 -14.38
N SER A 55 7.47 -17.81 -13.11
CA SER A 55 6.14 -17.55 -12.55
C SER A 55 5.69 -16.09 -12.74
N LEU A 56 6.63 -15.15 -12.78
CA LEU A 56 6.38 -13.72 -13.01
C LEU A 56 7.38 -13.13 -14.01
N SER A 57 7.02 -13.17 -15.29
CA SER A 57 7.92 -12.76 -16.38
C SER A 57 7.94 -11.26 -16.65
N TRP A 58 6.98 -10.51 -16.12
CA TRP A 58 6.86 -9.05 -16.29
C TRP A 58 6.97 -8.33 -14.96
N GLY A 59 7.99 -7.49 -14.82
CA GLY A 59 8.27 -6.68 -13.65
C GLY A 59 9.74 -6.25 -13.60
N ILE A 60 10.14 -5.64 -12.49
CA ILE A 60 11.52 -5.19 -12.27
C ILE A 60 12.33 -6.38 -11.71
N PRO A 61 13.51 -6.72 -12.25
CA PRO A 61 14.35 -7.78 -11.69
C PRO A 61 14.84 -7.42 -10.28
N VAL A 62 15.07 -8.43 -9.45
CA VAL A 62 15.72 -8.23 -8.15
C VAL A 62 17.18 -7.81 -8.41
N PRO A 63 17.70 -6.76 -7.75
CA PRO A 63 19.11 -6.40 -7.86
C PRO A 63 20.01 -7.61 -7.53
N ASP A 64 21.00 -7.85 -8.37
CA ASP A 64 21.95 -8.98 -8.26
C ASP A 64 21.34 -10.39 -8.40
N ASP A 65 20.05 -10.52 -8.76
CA ASP A 65 19.38 -11.79 -9.04
C ASP A 65 18.35 -11.66 -10.18
N GLU A 66 18.84 -11.78 -11.43
CA GLU A 66 18.00 -11.70 -12.63
C GLU A 66 17.02 -12.88 -12.81
N GLY A 67 17.16 -13.94 -12.00
CA GLY A 67 16.25 -15.08 -11.98
C GLY A 67 14.95 -14.80 -11.21
N GLN A 68 14.92 -13.70 -10.46
CA GLN A 68 13.80 -13.28 -9.63
C GLN A 68 13.26 -11.93 -10.10
N THR A 69 11.93 -11.81 -10.09
CA THR A 69 11.21 -10.56 -10.39
C THR A 69 10.60 -10.02 -9.10
N MET A 70 10.77 -8.72 -8.83
CA MET A 70 10.16 -8.02 -7.69
C MET A 70 8.64 -8.16 -7.72
N TYR A 71 8.06 -8.61 -6.60
CA TYR A 71 6.66 -8.95 -6.50
C TYR A 71 5.83 -7.74 -6.05
N VAL A 72 5.13 -7.13 -7.02
CA VAL A 72 4.04 -6.15 -6.94
C VAL A 72 4.14 -5.08 -5.85
N TRP A 73 4.03 -5.42 -4.56
CA TRP A 73 3.95 -4.43 -3.48
C TRP A 73 5.26 -3.70 -3.23
N CYS A 74 6.41 -4.35 -3.37
CA CYS A 74 7.70 -3.67 -3.25
C CYS A 74 7.97 -2.69 -4.39
N ASP A 75 7.39 -2.94 -5.57
CA ASP A 75 7.42 -2.04 -6.72
C ASP A 75 6.36 -0.95 -6.57
N ALA A 76 5.08 -1.32 -6.56
CA ALA A 76 3.95 -0.40 -6.61
C ALA A 76 3.92 0.63 -5.46
N LEU A 77 4.30 0.26 -4.23
CA LEU A 77 4.31 1.21 -3.12
C LEU A 77 5.38 2.31 -3.29
N THR A 78 6.45 2.05 -4.02
CA THR A 78 7.51 3.05 -4.23
C THR A 78 7.07 4.19 -5.14
N ASN A 79 5.94 4.06 -5.85
CA ASN A 79 5.40 5.10 -6.71
C ASN A 79 5.16 6.43 -5.98
N TYR A 80 4.89 6.38 -4.67
CA TYR A 80 4.61 7.55 -3.85
C TYR A 80 5.82 8.46 -3.71
N ILE A 81 7.02 7.89 -3.79
CA ILE A 81 8.28 8.61 -3.55
C ILE A 81 9.14 8.72 -4.81
N SER A 82 9.04 7.78 -5.75
CA SER A 82 9.85 7.79 -6.98
C SER A 82 9.51 8.98 -7.87
N GLY A 83 8.23 9.35 -7.95
CA GLY A 83 7.77 10.55 -8.66
C GLY A 83 8.19 11.88 -8.01
N LEU A 84 8.60 11.85 -6.74
CA LEU A 84 8.99 13.04 -5.98
C LEU A 84 10.51 13.21 -5.86
N GLY A 85 11.31 12.36 -6.51
CA GLY A 85 12.77 12.50 -6.50
C GLY A 85 13.54 11.55 -5.60
N TYR A 86 12.88 10.63 -4.89
CA TYR A 86 13.62 9.61 -4.14
C TYR A 86 14.21 8.59 -5.11
N PHE A 87 15.53 8.41 -5.02
CA PHE A 87 16.31 7.49 -5.86
C PHE A 87 16.20 7.78 -7.37
N THR A 88 15.88 9.03 -7.72
CA THR A 88 15.82 9.55 -9.10
C THR A 88 16.46 10.93 -9.17
N ASP A 89 16.58 11.49 -10.38
CA ASP A 89 17.12 12.84 -10.63
C ASP A 89 16.08 13.97 -10.46
N HIS A 90 14.87 13.67 -9.99
CA HIS A 90 13.82 14.68 -9.74
C HIS A 90 14.06 15.43 -8.41
N GLU A 91 13.67 16.70 -8.34
CA GLU A 91 13.95 17.59 -7.19
C GLU A 91 12.67 18.09 -6.49
N GLU A 92 11.66 17.22 -6.32
CA GLU A 92 10.37 17.58 -5.71
C GLU A 92 10.16 16.99 -4.31
N ARG A 93 11.26 16.61 -3.62
CA ARG A 93 11.22 15.92 -2.33
C ARG A 93 10.54 16.72 -1.21
N GLN A 94 10.50 18.05 -1.34
CA GLN A 94 9.79 18.95 -0.42
C GLN A 94 8.31 18.55 -0.20
N TRP A 95 7.64 17.96 -1.20
CA TRP A 95 6.26 17.49 -1.06
C TRP A 95 6.10 16.25 -0.19
N TRP A 96 7.21 15.56 0.10
CA TRP A 96 7.25 14.47 1.06
C TRP A 96 7.89 14.89 2.37
N ASP A 97 9.06 15.52 2.31
CA ASP A 97 9.88 15.86 3.49
C ASP A 97 9.28 17.01 4.31
N ASP A 98 8.75 18.03 3.64
CA ASP A 98 8.36 19.30 4.28
C ASP A 98 6.83 19.52 4.34
N ALA A 99 6.04 18.59 3.79
CA ALA A 99 4.58 18.67 3.74
C ALA A 99 3.91 17.52 4.51
N GLU A 100 2.63 17.71 4.87
CA GLU A 100 1.81 16.63 5.42
C GLU A 100 1.45 15.63 4.31
N VAL A 101 1.87 14.39 4.48
CA VAL A 101 1.65 13.29 3.54
C VAL A 101 0.46 12.46 4.01
N ILE A 102 -0.59 12.45 3.19
CA ILE A 102 -1.83 11.72 3.46
C ILE A 102 -2.08 10.73 2.32
N HIS A 103 -2.16 9.45 2.66
CA HIS A 103 -2.57 8.41 1.71
C HIS A 103 -4.07 8.12 1.85
N VAL A 104 -4.78 8.10 0.72
CA VAL A 104 -6.22 7.77 0.67
C VAL A 104 -6.39 6.46 -0.09
N ILE A 105 -6.87 5.42 0.61
CA ILE A 105 -6.95 4.07 0.07
C ILE A 105 -8.26 3.36 0.43
N GLY A 106 -8.61 2.37 -0.40
CA GLY A 106 -9.67 1.42 -0.11
C GLY A 106 -9.24 0.36 0.92
N LYS A 107 -10.18 -0.11 1.74
CA LYS A 107 -9.91 -1.11 2.79
C LYS A 107 -9.23 -2.40 2.33
N ASP A 108 -9.35 -2.74 1.06
CA ASP A 108 -8.78 -3.93 0.43
C ASP A 108 -7.26 -3.91 0.35
N ILE A 109 -6.65 -2.72 0.33
CA ILE A 109 -5.19 -2.55 0.29
C ILE A 109 -4.60 -1.98 1.58
N ALA A 110 -5.42 -1.94 2.65
CA ALA A 110 -5.05 -1.36 3.95
C ALA A 110 -3.79 -1.99 4.55
N ARG A 111 -3.67 -3.33 4.51
CA ARG A 111 -2.53 -4.05 5.09
C ARG A 111 -1.20 -3.60 4.50
N PHE A 112 -1.15 -3.40 3.19
CA PHE A 112 0.07 -2.99 2.48
C PHE A 112 0.50 -1.59 2.90
N HIS A 113 -0.44 -0.66 3.03
CA HIS A 113 -0.15 0.75 3.37
C HIS A 113 0.05 0.98 4.86
N ALA A 114 -0.57 0.16 5.71
CA ALA A 114 -0.48 0.29 7.17
C ALA A 114 0.73 -0.44 7.76
N LEU A 115 1.20 -1.51 7.12
CA LEU A 115 2.28 -2.35 7.66
C LEU A 115 3.52 -2.38 6.74
N TYR A 116 3.33 -2.74 5.47
CA TYR A 116 4.47 -3.03 4.59
C TYR A 116 5.18 -1.73 4.22
N TRP A 117 4.39 -0.73 3.83
CA TRP A 117 4.92 0.55 3.39
C TRP A 117 5.76 1.28 4.45
N PRO A 118 5.28 1.53 5.68
CA PRO A 118 6.11 2.18 6.70
C PRO A 118 7.36 1.35 7.03
N ALA A 119 7.26 0.02 7.07
CA ALA A 119 8.42 -0.84 7.29
C ALA A 119 9.45 -0.75 6.16
N MET A 120 9.01 -0.71 4.90
CA MET A 120 9.89 -0.49 3.74
C MET A 120 10.58 0.87 3.83
N LEU A 121 9.84 1.94 4.11
CA LEU A 121 10.38 3.29 4.23
C LEU A 121 11.45 3.41 5.32
N LYS A 122 11.22 2.77 6.47
CA LYS A 122 12.20 2.68 7.56
C LYS A 122 13.54 2.13 7.07
N HIS A 123 13.53 1.01 6.34
CA HIS A 123 14.75 0.38 5.82
C HIS A 123 15.35 1.15 4.64
N ALA A 124 14.53 1.90 3.89
CA ALA A 124 14.99 2.81 2.84
C ALA A 124 15.56 4.14 3.40
N GLY A 125 15.48 4.39 4.71
CA GLY A 125 15.92 5.65 5.32
C GLY A 125 15.05 6.85 4.93
N VAL A 126 13.79 6.61 4.56
CA VAL A 126 12.82 7.64 4.16
C VAL A 126 11.77 7.80 5.26
N ARG A 127 11.34 9.04 5.54
CA ARG A 127 10.31 9.28 6.56
C ARG A 127 8.98 8.63 6.17
N ILE A 128 8.21 8.19 7.17
CA ILE A 128 6.86 7.64 6.97
C ILE A 128 5.83 8.74 6.66
N PRO A 129 4.69 8.39 6.02
CA PRO A 129 3.56 9.31 5.87
C PRO A 129 2.95 9.70 7.23
N ASP A 130 2.19 10.78 7.25
CA ASP A 130 1.56 11.30 8.47
C ASP A 130 0.20 10.65 8.74
N ARG A 131 -0.58 10.40 7.68
CA ARG A 131 -1.92 9.80 7.81
C ARG A 131 -2.27 8.79 6.73
N LEU A 132 -3.09 7.82 7.13
CA LEU A 132 -3.70 6.83 6.24
C LEU A 132 -5.22 6.87 6.38
N LEU A 133 -5.90 7.38 5.34
CA LEU A 133 -7.36 7.41 5.25
C LEU A 133 -7.84 6.13 4.55
N ILE A 134 -8.60 5.31 5.28
CA ILE A 134 -9.07 4.00 4.81
C ILE A 134 -10.58 4.02 4.65
N HIS A 135 -11.03 4.16 3.41
CA HIS A 135 -12.46 4.17 3.10
C HIS A 135 -13.03 2.77 2.83
N GLY A 136 -14.35 2.65 2.96
CA GLY A 136 -15.09 1.42 2.65
C GLY A 136 -15.29 1.20 1.15
N PHE A 137 -16.01 0.13 0.81
CA PHE A 137 -16.48 -0.05 -0.56
C PHE A 137 -17.68 0.86 -0.82
N LEU A 138 -17.75 1.39 -2.04
CA LEU A 138 -18.99 1.88 -2.59
C LEU A 138 -19.91 0.69 -2.85
N THR A 139 -21.16 0.77 -2.39
CA THR A 139 -22.16 -0.27 -2.54
C THR A 139 -23.32 0.24 -3.39
N SER A 140 -23.91 -0.66 -4.16
CA SER A 140 -25.18 -0.43 -4.87
C SER A 140 -26.24 -1.29 -4.19
N GLU A 141 -27.30 -0.65 -3.68
CA GLU A 141 -28.39 -1.30 -2.93
C GLU A 141 -27.88 -2.15 -1.74
N GLY A 142 -26.82 -1.69 -1.06
CA GLY A 142 -26.22 -2.40 0.06
C GLY A 142 -25.31 -3.57 -0.32
N GLN A 143 -25.16 -3.88 -1.61
CA GLN A 143 -24.25 -4.93 -2.09
C GLN A 143 -22.96 -4.35 -2.69
N LYS A 144 -21.85 -5.08 -2.54
CA LYS A 144 -20.61 -4.74 -3.23
C LYS A 144 -20.87 -4.81 -4.74
N MET A 145 -20.44 -3.80 -5.47
CA MET A 145 -20.58 -3.78 -6.92
C MET A 145 -19.74 -4.90 -7.56
N SER A 146 -20.34 -5.65 -8.49
CA SER A 146 -19.62 -6.63 -9.30
C SER A 146 -20.27 -6.76 -10.68
N LYS A 147 -19.45 -7.03 -11.70
CA LYS A 147 -19.95 -7.25 -13.07
C LYS A 147 -20.93 -8.42 -13.14
N SER A 148 -20.71 -9.47 -12.33
CA SER A 148 -21.58 -10.66 -12.32
C SER A 148 -22.97 -10.41 -11.72
N LEU A 149 -23.09 -9.46 -10.79
CA LEU A 149 -24.37 -9.08 -10.19
C LEU A 149 -25.13 -8.02 -11.02
N GLY A 150 -24.49 -7.45 -12.04
CA GLY A 150 -25.09 -6.39 -12.87
C GLY A 150 -25.40 -5.09 -12.12
N ASN A 151 -24.90 -4.93 -10.89
CA ASN A 151 -25.18 -3.79 -10.01
C ASN A 151 -24.09 -2.71 -10.05
N VAL A 152 -23.24 -2.72 -11.09
CA VAL A 152 -22.15 -1.74 -11.25
C VAL A 152 -22.74 -0.40 -11.63
N VAL A 153 -22.45 0.62 -10.83
CA VAL A 153 -22.68 2.02 -11.19
C VAL A 153 -21.44 2.52 -11.90
N VAL A 154 -21.59 2.94 -13.16
CA VAL A 154 -20.50 3.51 -13.96
C VAL A 154 -20.45 5.01 -13.72
N PRO A 155 -19.38 5.57 -13.13
CA PRO A 155 -19.31 7.00 -12.82
C PRO A 155 -19.55 7.90 -14.02
N GLN A 156 -19.03 7.50 -15.19
CA GLN A 156 -19.18 8.25 -16.43
C GLN A 156 -20.65 8.39 -16.86
N GLU A 157 -21.44 7.33 -16.77
CA GLU A 157 -22.88 7.36 -17.11
C GLU A 157 -23.66 8.29 -16.17
N VAL A 158 -23.27 8.34 -14.89
CA VAL A 158 -23.87 9.25 -13.91
C VAL A 158 -23.52 10.70 -14.23
N ILE A 159 -22.25 10.99 -14.56
CA ILE A 159 -21.78 12.32 -14.94
C ILE A 159 -22.47 12.81 -16.21
N GLU A 160 -22.59 11.96 -17.23
CA GLU A 160 -23.28 12.32 -18.48
C GLU A 160 -24.75 12.65 -18.26
N LYS A 161 -25.39 11.99 -17.29
CA LYS A 161 -26.81 12.18 -16.98
C LYS A 161 -27.09 13.40 -16.12
N TYR A 162 -26.26 13.70 -15.13
CA TYR A 162 -26.55 14.73 -14.12
C TYR A 162 -25.56 15.91 -14.13
N GLY A 163 -24.46 15.82 -14.88
CA GLY A 163 -23.37 16.78 -14.84
C GLY A 163 -22.44 16.58 -13.63
N VAL A 164 -21.32 17.30 -13.63
CA VAL A 164 -20.51 17.53 -12.43
C VAL A 164 -20.96 18.83 -11.77
N ASP A 165 -20.89 18.91 -10.45
CA ASP A 165 -21.12 20.18 -9.75
C ASP A 165 -20.05 21.21 -10.17
N PRO A 166 -20.40 22.52 -10.27
CA PRO A 166 -19.50 23.58 -10.70
C PRO A 166 -18.28 23.78 -9.81
#